data_AF-A0A1P8BHD0-F1
#
_entry.id   AF-A0A1P8BHD0-F1
#
_cell.length_a   1.000
_cell.length_b   1.000
_cell.length_c   1.000
_cell.angle_alpha   90.00
_cell.angle_beta   90.00
_cell.angle_gamma   90.00
#
_symmetry.space_group_name_H-M   'P 1'
#
loop_
_entity.id
_entity.type
_entity.pdbx_description
1 polymer ?
#
loop_
_entity_poly.entity_id
_entity_poly.type
_entity_poly.pdbx_seq_one_letter_code
_entity_poly.pdbx_strand_id
1 'polypeptide(L)'
;MVYLLAYIHLSGAKKSIVTALCIITALSLALVSSGVLPAFTEDTARAVNVVHVVDTSGQDQVAFISLFSNTPGNLNMEAEQIKEGFRCGRENKIDFVSFEAKYNCVTKKDAEVGWDKHDIPVLRVINDKEREGGRVIAVSMDTGGSSRWTLRIDMDEIEDFTMQVGEEEEEELMIERGEKSSNEEGWHQIQFAGGKKAPTSFVLKLYKEEEVSDDKKKQRPLLKLRTDLNRRTPQVQRVLERLPPFCTMFGKSTSPFTLAFLASLPYTK
;
A
#
# COMPACT_ATOMS: atom_id res chain seq x y z
N MET A 1 28.07 16.17 -6.62
CA MET A 1 27.16 17.25 -7.05
C MET A 1 26.60 18.04 -5.87
N VAL A 2 26.07 17.38 -4.83
CA VAL A 2 25.47 18.04 -3.64
C VAL A 2 26.45 18.93 -2.88
N TYR A 3 27.73 18.56 -2.81
CA TYR A 3 28.77 19.34 -2.12
C TYR A 3 29.05 20.72 -2.73
N LEU A 4 28.80 20.93 -4.04
CA LEU A 4 29.00 22.24 -4.68
C LEU A 4 27.83 23.20 -4.44
N LEU A 5 26.64 22.67 -4.14
CA LEU A 5 25.47 23.48 -3.80
C LEU A 5 25.68 24.28 -2.51
N ALA A 6 26.46 23.74 -1.57
CA ALA A 6 26.82 24.43 -0.34
C ALA A 6 27.54 25.76 -0.60
N TYR A 7 28.21 25.95 -1.74
CA TYR A 7 28.98 27.16 -2.09
C TYR A 7 28.22 28.13 -3.00
N ILE A 8 26.96 27.84 -3.35
CA ILE A 8 26.18 28.65 -4.30
C ILE A 8 25.82 30.06 -3.77
N HIS A 9 25.98 30.26 -2.45
CA HIS A 9 25.78 31.53 -1.76
C HIS A 9 26.95 32.52 -1.96
N LEU A 10 28.10 32.05 -2.46
CA LEU A 10 29.24 32.93 -2.79
C LEU A 10 28.98 33.65 -4.13
N SER A 11 28.65 34.94 -4.02
CA SER A 11 28.15 35.82 -5.10
C SER A 11 28.97 35.78 -6.40
N GLY A 12 30.30 35.65 -6.31
CA GLY A 12 31.19 35.70 -7.48
C GLY A 12 31.19 34.43 -8.35
N ALA A 13 30.90 33.25 -7.79
CA ALA A 13 31.03 31.97 -8.49
C ALA A 13 29.69 31.37 -8.92
N LYS A 14 28.56 31.93 -8.45
CA LYS A 14 27.21 31.38 -8.63
C LYS A 14 26.87 31.05 -10.10
N LYS A 15 27.10 31.98 -11.03
CA LYS A 15 26.80 31.76 -12.45
C LYS A 15 27.63 30.63 -13.06
N SER A 16 28.93 30.57 -12.73
CA SER A 16 29.84 29.52 -13.21
C SER A 16 29.45 28.16 -12.64
N ILE A 17 29.18 28.07 -11.34
CA ILE A 17 28.73 26.84 -10.67
C ILE A 17 27.42 26.32 -11.28
N VAL A 18 26.42 27.20 -11.46
CA VAL A 18 25.14 26.81 -12.07
C VAL A 18 25.34 26.32 -13.51
N THR A 19 26.14 27.04 -14.31
CA THR A 19 26.41 26.65 -15.71
C THR A 19 27.10 25.30 -15.78
N ALA A 20 28.14 25.08 -14.97
CA ALA A 20 28.85 23.80 -14.90
C ALA A 20 27.92 22.66 -14.46
N LEU A 21 27.06 22.89 -13.47
CA LEU A 21 26.05 21.92 -13.04
C LEU A 21 25.10 21.56 -14.19
N CYS A 22 24.56 22.55 -14.90
CA CYS A 22 23.67 22.31 -16.04
C CYS A 22 24.35 21.49 -17.15
N ILE A 23 25.60 21.82 -17.50
CA ILE A 23 26.38 21.09 -18.52
C ILE A 23 26.61 19.64 -18.08
N ILE A 24 27.07 19.42 -16.85
CA ILE A 24 27.32 18.07 -16.32
C ILE A 24 26.02 17.27 -16.28
N THR A 25 24.93 17.85 -15.80
CA THR A 25 23.62 17.18 -15.77
C THR A 25 23.14 16.82 -17.18
N ALA A 26 23.25 17.73 -18.14
CA ALA A 26 22.86 17.46 -19.52
C ALA A 26 23.71 16.35 -20.16
N LEU A 27 25.02 16.36 -19.94
CA LEU A 27 25.93 15.31 -20.40
C LEU A 27 25.61 13.95 -19.76
N SER A 28 25.39 13.91 -18.44
CA SER A 28 25.00 12.69 -17.74
C SER A 28 23.68 12.14 -18.26
N LEU A 29 22.68 12.99 -18.46
CA LEU A 29 21.39 12.59 -19.03
C LEU A 29 21.55 12.04 -20.45
N ALA A 30 22.40 12.65 -21.28
CA ALA A 30 22.68 12.17 -22.63
C ALA A 30 23.39 10.80 -22.63
N LEU A 31 24.36 10.58 -21.74
CA LEU A 31 25.05 9.29 -21.61
C LEU A 31 24.12 8.17 -21.14
N VAL A 32 23.21 8.48 -20.22
CA VAL A 32 22.21 7.51 -19.73
C VAL A 32 21.13 7.25 -20.78
N SER A 33 20.61 8.29 -21.44
CA SER A 33 19.57 8.15 -22.47
C SER A 33 20.05 7.45 -23.74
N SER A 34 21.34 7.60 -24.07
CA SER A 34 21.98 6.85 -25.17
C SER A 34 22.36 5.42 -24.79
N GLY A 35 22.19 5.01 -23.54
CA GLY A 35 22.54 3.66 -23.05
C GLY A 35 24.04 3.42 -22.93
N VAL A 36 24.87 4.45 -23.05
CA VAL A 36 26.34 4.34 -22.88
C VAL A 36 26.68 4.00 -21.43
N LEU A 37 25.97 4.60 -20.48
CA LEU A 37 26.06 4.27 -19.06
C LEU A 37 24.68 3.86 -18.54
N PRO A 38 24.58 2.82 -17.70
CA PRO A 38 23.32 2.43 -17.12
C PRO A 38 22.86 3.48 -16.10
N ALA A 39 21.54 3.68 -16.00
CA ALA A 39 20.95 4.56 -14.99
C ALA A 39 21.16 4.04 -13.55
N PHE A 40 21.30 2.71 -13.41
CA PHE A 40 21.43 2.01 -12.13
C PHE A 40 22.55 0.98 -12.23
N THR A 41 23.30 0.80 -11.15
CA THR A 41 24.32 -0.25 -10.99
C THR A 41 24.03 -1.05 -9.73
N GLU A 42 24.85 -2.04 -9.40
CA GLU A 42 24.74 -2.76 -8.12
C GLU A 42 24.98 -1.81 -6.92
N ASP A 43 25.93 -0.87 -7.05
CA ASP A 43 26.26 0.12 -6.00
C ASP A 43 25.22 1.23 -5.88
N THR A 44 24.52 1.54 -6.98
CA THR A 44 23.41 2.52 -7.03
C THR A 44 22.14 1.86 -7.55
N ALA A 45 21.72 0.81 -6.84
CA ALA A 45 20.61 -0.03 -7.27
C ALA A 45 19.26 0.70 -7.30
N ARG A 46 18.45 0.32 -8.28
CA ARG A 46 17.05 0.71 -8.37
C ARG A 46 16.23 0.00 -7.29
N ALA A 47 15.61 0.78 -6.43
CA ALA A 47 14.68 0.29 -5.42
C ALA A 47 13.38 -0.22 -6.06
N VAL A 48 13.08 -1.52 -5.91
CA VAL A 48 11.83 -2.15 -6.37
C VAL A 48 11.12 -2.87 -5.22
N ASN A 49 9.82 -3.07 -5.35
CA ASN A 49 9.00 -3.87 -4.43
C ASN A 49 8.41 -5.02 -5.24
N VAL A 50 8.57 -6.24 -4.73
CA VAL A 50 7.94 -7.45 -5.27
C VAL A 50 7.02 -8.02 -4.21
N VAL A 51 5.72 -8.08 -4.52
CA VAL A 51 4.68 -8.41 -3.55
C VAL A 51 3.75 -9.44 -4.18
N HIS A 52 3.52 -10.55 -3.49
CA HIS A 52 2.38 -11.41 -3.77
C HIS A 52 1.14 -10.77 -3.15
N VAL A 53 0.17 -10.42 -3.96
CA VAL A 53 -1.09 -9.81 -3.52
C VAL A 53 -2.22 -10.82 -3.71
N VAL A 54 -3.03 -10.98 -2.67
CA VAL A 54 -4.31 -11.69 -2.71
C VAL A 54 -5.40 -10.68 -2.37
N ASP A 55 -6.23 -10.34 -3.35
CA ASP A 55 -7.28 -9.32 -3.20
C ASP A 55 -8.66 -9.97 -3.12
N THR A 56 -9.35 -9.76 -2.00
CA THR A 56 -10.73 -10.18 -1.73
C THR A 56 -11.69 -9.00 -1.65
N SER A 57 -11.26 -7.79 -2.02
CA SER A 57 -12.09 -6.59 -1.98
C SER A 57 -13.21 -6.60 -3.03
N GLY A 58 -13.06 -7.41 -4.08
CA GLY A 58 -14.05 -7.59 -5.15
C GLY A 58 -15.00 -8.77 -4.91
N GLN A 59 -15.83 -9.09 -5.93
CA GLN A 59 -16.70 -10.27 -5.89
C GLN A 59 -15.91 -11.58 -5.96
N ASP A 60 -14.82 -11.58 -6.73
CA ASP A 60 -13.93 -12.71 -6.90
C ASP A 60 -12.60 -12.44 -6.21
N GLN A 61 -12.06 -13.46 -5.56
CA GLN A 61 -10.68 -13.43 -5.10
C GLN A 61 -9.74 -13.43 -6.30
N VAL A 62 -8.79 -12.51 -6.33
CA VAL A 62 -7.75 -12.45 -7.38
C VAL A 62 -6.37 -12.46 -6.73
N ALA A 63 -5.53 -13.42 -7.10
CA ALA A 63 -4.13 -13.43 -6.73
C ALA A 63 -3.23 -12.97 -7.90
N PHE A 64 -2.18 -12.22 -7.59
CA PHE A 64 -1.17 -11.80 -8.57
C PHE A 64 0.13 -11.37 -7.90
N ILE A 65 1.23 -11.33 -8.68
CA ILE A 65 2.50 -10.73 -8.26
C ILE A 65 2.60 -9.33 -8.83
N SER A 66 2.88 -8.37 -7.96
CA SER A 66 3.04 -6.95 -8.28
C SER A 66 4.50 -6.55 -8.14
N LEU A 67 5.04 -5.93 -9.17
CA LEU A 67 6.37 -5.33 -9.23
C LEU A 67 6.22 -3.82 -9.46
N PHE A 68 6.62 -3.01 -8.48
CA PHE A 68 6.53 -1.55 -8.56
C PHE A 68 7.72 -0.85 -7.93
N SER A 69 7.88 0.44 -8.21
CA SER A 69 8.95 1.26 -7.68
C SER A 69 8.43 2.65 -7.32
N ASN A 70 9.00 3.22 -6.27
CA ASN A 70 8.82 4.63 -5.93
C ASN A 70 9.77 5.55 -6.72
N THR A 71 10.73 4.98 -7.44
CA THR A 71 11.65 5.73 -8.31
C THR A 71 10.94 6.09 -9.61
N PRO A 72 11.07 7.34 -10.11
CA PRO A 72 10.51 7.73 -11.39
C PRO A 72 10.98 6.82 -12.55
N GLY A 73 10.11 6.63 -13.54
CA GLY A 73 10.37 5.80 -14.71
C GLY A 73 9.47 4.56 -14.79
N ASN A 74 9.53 3.84 -15.91
CA ASN A 74 8.84 2.57 -16.10
C ASN A 74 9.70 1.38 -15.64
N LEU A 75 9.14 0.17 -15.61
CA LEU A 75 9.82 -1.06 -15.16
C LEU A 75 9.89 -2.13 -16.28
N ASN A 76 9.81 -1.70 -17.54
CA ASN A 76 9.66 -2.62 -18.66
C ASN A 76 10.90 -3.49 -18.86
N MET A 77 12.09 -2.88 -18.71
CA MET A 77 13.36 -3.59 -18.83
C MET A 77 13.51 -4.64 -17.72
N GLU A 78 13.17 -4.30 -16.48
CA GLU A 78 13.19 -5.23 -15.35
C GLU A 78 12.21 -6.39 -15.58
N ALA A 79 10.98 -6.08 -15.97
CA ALA A 79 9.95 -7.06 -16.28
C ALA A 79 10.37 -8.04 -17.40
N GLU A 80 11.01 -7.53 -18.46
CA GLU A 80 11.51 -8.33 -19.57
C GLU A 80 12.67 -9.24 -19.16
N GLN A 81 13.58 -8.77 -18.31
CA GLN A 81 14.71 -9.59 -17.82
C GLN A 81 14.27 -10.69 -16.86
N ILE A 82 13.28 -10.43 -16.00
CA ILE A 82 12.74 -11.41 -15.05
C ILE A 82 12.06 -12.59 -15.77
N LYS A 83 11.46 -12.34 -16.95
CA LYS A 83 10.79 -13.35 -17.80
C LYS A 83 9.68 -14.15 -17.10
N GLU A 84 8.93 -13.52 -16.20
CA GLU A 84 7.76 -14.11 -15.52
C GLU A 84 6.40 -13.60 -16.05
N GLY A 85 6.40 -13.03 -17.26
CA GLY A 85 5.16 -12.63 -17.96
C GLY A 85 4.49 -11.37 -17.39
N PHE A 86 5.29 -10.46 -16.83
CA PHE A 86 4.80 -9.20 -16.29
C PHE A 86 4.21 -8.31 -17.39
N ARG A 87 3.02 -7.75 -17.12
CA ARG A 87 2.39 -6.70 -17.92
C ARG A 87 2.45 -5.40 -17.14
N CYS A 88 3.13 -4.42 -17.71
CA CYS A 88 3.41 -3.14 -17.04
C CYS A 88 2.56 -2.02 -17.61
N GLY A 89 2.03 -1.18 -16.74
CA GLY A 89 1.27 -0.02 -17.16
C GLY A 89 0.59 0.73 -16.02
N ARG A 90 -0.04 1.85 -16.36
CA ARG A 90 -0.79 2.70 -15.41
C ARG A 90 -2.21 2.21 -15.20
N GLU A 91 -2.70 1.37 -16.11
CA GLU A 91 -3.96 0.65 -16.00
C GLU A 91 -3.94 -0.40 -14.88
N ASN A 92 -2.75 -0.91 -14.52
CA ASN A 92 -2.55 -1.88 -13.44
C ASN A 92 -2.35 -1.19 -12.08
N LYS A 93 -3.08 -0.09 -11.84
CA LYS A 93 -3.02 0.62 -10.56
C LYS A 93 -3.50 -0.27 -9.43
N ILE A 94 -2.84 -0.18 -8.27
CA ILE A 94 -3.20 -0.96 -7.08
C ILE A 94 -3.29 -0.02 -5.89
N ASP A 95 -4.42 -0.06 -5.20
CA ASP A 95 -4.58 0.57 -3.90
C ASP A 95 -4.08 -0.39 -2.82
N PHE A 96 -2.89 -0.14 -2.27
CA PHE A 96 -2.33 -0.91 -1.15
C PHE A 96 -2.87 -0.43 0.20
N VAL A 97 -3.99 0.28 0.21
CA VAL A 97 -4.61 0.96 1.36
C VAL A 97 -3.74 2.12 1.85
N SER A 98 -2.48 1.91 2.21
CA SER A 98 -1.59 2.97 2.68
C SER A 98 -1.12 3.95 1.60
N PHE A 99 -1.16 3.54 0.32
CA PHE A 99 -0.86 4.37 -0.84
C PHE A 99 -1.37 3.68 -2.13
N GLU A 100 -1.49 4.44 -3.20
CA GLU A 100 -1.79 3.92 -4.53
C GLU A 100 -0.50 3.77 -5.37
N ALA A 101 -0.23 2.55 -5.84
CA ALA A 101 0.82 2.29 -6.82
C ALA A 101 0.30 2.63 -8.23
N LYS A 102 0.58 3.85 -8.70
CA LYS A 102 0.09 4.39 -9.98
C LYS A 102 0.65 3.73 -11.24
N TYR A 103 1.82 3.10 -11.14
CA TYR A 103 2.44 2.33 -12.21
C TYR A 103 2.89 0.99 -11.63
N ASN A 104 2.45 -0.10 -12.23
CA ASN A 104 2.75 -1.44 -11.73
C ASN A 104 2.97 -2.42 -12.89
N CYS A 105 3.83 -3.39 -12.65
CA CYS A 105 4.00 -4.57 -13.47
C CYS A 105 3.33 -5.74 -12.75
N VAL A 106 2.31 -6.34 -13.36
CA VAL A 106 1.56 -7.43 -12.74
C VAL A 106 1.71 -8.71 -13.55
N THR A 107 1.85 -9.85 -12.85
CA THR A 107 1.72 -11.19 -13.45
C THR A 107 0.78 -12.05 -12.60
N LYS A 108 -0.09 -12.81 -13.27
CA LYS A 108 -1.00 -13.78 -12.64
C LYS A 108 -0.49 -15.22 -12.72
N LYS A 109 0.72 -15.41 -13.27
CA LYS A 109 1.30 -16.72 -13.52
C LYS A 109 1.51 -17.46 -12.19
N ASP A 110 0.78 -18.56 -12.02
CA ASP A 110 0.79 -19.42 -10.82
C ASP A 110 0.54 -18.67 -9.50
N ALA A 111 -0.21 -17.56 -9.54
CA ALA A 111 -0.43 -16.72 -8.36
C ALA A 111 -1.35 -17.36 -7.30
N GLU A 112 -2.12 -18.39 -7.66
CA GLU A 112 -3.00 -19.08 -6.69
C GLU A 112 -2.26 -20.02 -5.71
N VAL A 113 -0.93 -20.08 -5.76
CA VAL A 113 -0.10 -21.00 -4.97
C VAL A 113 0.79 -20.21 -4.00
N GLY A 114 1.04 -20.77 -2.82
CA GLY A 114 2.05 -20.25 -1.87
C GLY A 114 1.51 -19.37 -0.74
N TRP A 115 0.19 -19.19 -0.68
CA TRP A 115 -0.53 -18.54 0.42
C TRP A 115 -1.67 -19.45 0.88
N ASP A 116 -2.12 -19.28 2.12
CA ASP A 116 -3.16 -20.10 2.74
C ASP A 116 -4.46 -19.32 2.89
N LYS A 117 -5.61 -19.98 2.74
CA LYS A 117 -6.92 -19.34 2.91
C LYS A 117 -7.15 -18.80 4.32
N HIS A 118 -6.51 -19.40 5.33
CA HIS A 118 -6.59 -18.95 6.71
C HIS A 118 -5.86 -17.62 6.94
N ASP A 119 -4.98 -17.21 6.03
CA ASP A 119 -4.27 -15.93 6.11
C ASP A 119 -5.08 -14.77 5.52
N ILE A 120 -6.22 -15.06 4.89
CA ILE A 120 -7.09 -14.05 4.32
C ILE A 120 -7.79 -13.32 5.46
N PRO A 121 -7.64 -11.99 5.58
CA PRO A 121 -8.32 -11.22 6.60
C PRO A 121 -9.83 -11.14 6.30
N VAL A 122 -10.63 -11.05 7.35
CA VAL A 122 -12.09 -11.03 7.27
C VAL A 122 -12.63 -9.78 7.95
N LEU A 123 -13.46 -9.05 7.23
CA LEU A 123 -14.29 -7.97 7.77
C LEU A 123 -15.74 -8.42 7.73
N ARG A 124 -16.41 -8.49 8.89
CA ARG A 124 -17.79 -8.96 8.98
C ARG A 124 -18.61 -8.03 9.88
N VAL A 125 -19.74 -7.55 9.38
CA VAL A 125 -20.73 -6.86 10.22
C VAL A 125 -21.31 -7.87 11.20
N ILE A 126 -21.16 -7.61 12.49
CA ILE A 126 -21.67 -8.48 13.57
C ILE A 126 -22.93 -7.91 14.22
N ASN A 127 -23.09 -6.59 14.19
CA ASN A 127 -24.27 -5.93 14.73
C ASN A 127 -24.47 -4.59 14.04
N ASP A 128 -25.72 -4.21 13.85
CA ASP A 128 -26.11 -2.96 13.22
C ASP A 128 -27.37 -2.44 13.89
N LYS A 129 -27.25 -1.32 14.61
CA LYS A 129 -28.31 -0.79 15.46
C LYS A 129 -28.53 0.69 15.18
N GLU A 130 -29.79 1.07 15.06
CA GLU A 130 -30.21 2.47 15.16
C GLU A 130 -29.97 3.00 16.58
N ARG A 131 -29.63 4.29 16.65
CA ARG A 131 -29.42 5.05 17.88
C ARG A 131 -30.12 6.38 17.70
N GLU A 132 -30.54 6.99 18.80
CA GLU A 132 -31.02 8.38 18.80
C GLU A 132 -29.94 9.30 18.18
N GLY A 133 -30.24 9.85 16.99
CA GLY A 133 -29.34 10.71 16.20
C GLY A 133 -28.41 9.99 15.22
N GLY A 134 -28.56 8.68 14.98
CA GLY A 134 -27.68 7.98 14.02
C GLY A 134 -27.79 6.45 13.98
N ARG A 135 -26.75 5.82 13.44
CA ARG A 135 -26.59 4.36 13.32
C ARG A 135 -25.23 3.95 13.83
N VAL A 136 -25.15 2.81 14.50
CA VAL A 136 -23.89 2.21 14.97
C VAL A 136 -23.71 0.84 14.33
N ILE A 137 -22.63 0.70 13.56
CA ILE A 137 -22.28 -0.54 12.87
C ILE A 137 -21.08 -1.16 13.59
N ALA A 138 -21.25 -2.34 14.14
CA ALA A 138 -20.16 -3.11 14.72
C ALA A 138 -19.62 -4.13 13.70
N VAL A 139 -18.31 -4.09 13.48
CA VAL A 139 -17.59 -4.90 12.52
C VAL A 139 -16.53 -5.71 13.25
N SER A 140 -16.58 -7.03 13.13
CA SER A 140 -15.50 -7.93 13.51
C SER A 140 -14.42 -7.91 12.43
N MET A 141 -13.18 -7.71 12.83
CA MET A 141 -11.99 -7.67 11.99
C MET A 141 -11.00 -8.74 12.44
N ASP A 142 -10.86 -9.78 11.62
CA ASP A 142 -9.81 -10.80 11.75
C ASP A 142 -8.71 -10.50 10.72
N THR A 143 -7.45 -10.47 11.18
CA THR A 143 -6.31 -10.11 10.34
C THR A 143 -5.61 -11.31 9.68
N GLY A 144 -6.20 -12.52 9.74
CA GLY A 144 -5.67 -13.70 9.06
C GLY A 144 -4.26 -14.06 9.52
N GLY A 145 -4.02 -14.02 10.84
CA GLY A 145 -2.72 -14.31 11.43
C GLY A 145 -1.65 -13.22 11.26
N SER A 146 -1.96 -12.08 10.65
CA SER A 146 -1.02 -10.96 10.54
C SER A 146 -1.06 -10.04 11.77
N SER A 147 0.11 -9.79 12.36
CA SER A 147 0.28 -8.75 13.38
C SER A 147 0.60 -7.36 12.80
N ARG A 148 0.58 -7.20 11.48
CA ARG A 148 0.86 -5.94 10.78
C ARG A 148 -0.20 -5.65 9.75
N TRP A 149 -0.96 -4.58 9.97
CA TRP A 149 -2.08 -4.23 9.11
C TRP A 149 -2.24 -2.72 8.95
N THR A 150 -2.91 -2.33 7.89
CA THR A 150 -3.34 -0.96 7.63
C THR A 150 -4.81 -0.95 7.31
N LEU A 151 -5.57 -0.11 8.01
CA LEU A 151 -7.00 0.08 7.79
C LEU A 151 -7.25 1.51 7.31
N ARG A 152 -8.11 1.67 6.31
CA ARG A 152 -8.72 2.96 5.94
C ARG A 152 -10.21 2.92 6.21
N ILE A 153 -10.70 3.98 6.84
CA ILE A 153 -12.10 4.20 7.19
C ILE A 153 -12.59 5.41 6.41
N ASP A 154 -13.73 5.26 5.74
CA ASP A 154 -14.38 6.33 4.98
C ASP A 154 -15.06 7.33 5.93
N MET A 155 -14.45 8.49 6.12
CA MET A 155 -14.94 9.53 7.01
C MET A 155 -15.94 10.49 6.35
N ASP A 156 -16.20 10.39 5.04
CA ASP A 156 -17.34 11.15 4.49
C ASP A 156 -18.67 10.41 4.70
N GLU A 157 -18.61 9.16 5.16
CA GLU A 157 -19.75 8.32 5.55
C GLU A 157 -19.79 8.04 7.06
N ILE A 158 -18.62 7.93 7.70
CA ILE A 158 -18.47 7.63 9.12
C ILE A 158 -18.06 8.91 9.85
N GLU A 159 -18.83 9.30 10.87
CA GLU A 159 -18.56 10.46 11.71
C GLU A 159 -17.38 10.19 12.66
N ASP A 160 -17.38 9.02 13.29
CA ASP A 160 -16.35 8.59 14.23
C ASP A 160 -16.31 7.06 14.34
N PHE A 161 -15.29 6.53 15.01
CA PHE A 161 -15.13 5.11 15.26
C PHE A 161 -14.38 4.83 16.56
N THR A 162 -14.68 3.69 17.15
CA THR A 162 -13.87 3.09 18.22
C THR A 162 -13.38 1.71 17.82
N MET A 163 -12.29 1.26 18.43
CA MET A 163 -11.70 -0.05 18.19
C MET A 163 -11.28 -0.67 19.51
N GLN A 164 -11.65 -1.94 19.71
CA GLN A 164 -11.28 -2.77 20.85
C GLN A 164 -10.59 -4.03 20.34
N VAL A 165 -9.68 -4.58 21.16
CA VAL A 165 -9.13 -5.91 20.91
C VAL A 165 -10.23 -6.94 21.19
N GLY A 166 -10.36 -7.93 20.30
CA GLY A 166 -11.30 -9.04 20.43
C GLY A 166 -12.77 -8.66 20.65
N GLU A 167 -13.58 -9.66 21.01
CA GLU A 167 -15.04 -9.56 21.12
C GLU A 167 -15.52 -9.45 22.59
N GLU A 168 -14.64 -9.62 23.57
CA GLU A 168 -15.03 -9.59 24.99
C GLU A 168 -15.08 -8.14 25.52
N GLU A 169 -16.12 -7.81 26.29
CA GLU A 169 -16.36 -6.44 26.79
C GLU A 169 -15.29 -5.95 27.79
N GLU A 170 -14.46 -6.86 28.33
CA GLU A 170 -13.37 -6.57 29.26
C GLU A 170 -12.03 -6.26 28.56
N GLU A 171 -11.97 -6.36 27.23
CA GLU A 171 -10.75 -6.11 26.46
C GLU A 171 -10.46 -4.61 26.26
N GLU A 172 -9.17 -4.25 26.23
CA GLU A 172 -8.72 -2.87 26.18
C GLU A 172 -9.20 -2.14 24.91
N LEU A 173 -9.81 -0.97 25.11
CA LEU A 173 -10.16 -0.06 24.03
C LEU A 173 -8.87 0.55 23.45
N MET A 174 -8.54 0.18 22.21
CA MET A 174 -7.35 0.69 21.53
C MET A 174 -7.54 2.09 20.95
N ILE A 175 -8.76 2.41 20.52
CA ILE A 175 -9.08 3.70 19.93
C ILE A 175 -10.36 4.23 20.57
N GLU A 176 -10.21 5.33 21.30
CA GLU A 176 -11.28 6.09 21.91
C GLU A 176 -12.04 6.95 20.89
N ARG A 177 -13.27 7.31 21.29
CA ARG A 177 -14.13 8.24 20.57
C ARG A 177 -13.51 9.64 20.64
N GLY A 178 -13.59 10.43 19.57
CA GLY A 178 -13.08 11.79 19.53
C GLY A 178 -13.14 12.41 18.14
N GLU A 179 -12.81 13.70 18.02
CA GLU A 179 -12.80 14.38 16.71
C GLU A 179 -11.69 13.81 15.81
N LYS A 180 -12.05 12.83 14.97
CA LYS A 180 -11.14 12.24 13.98
C LYS A 180 -11.20 13.07 12.70
N SER A 181 -10.05 13.52 12.23
CA SER A 181 -9.94 14.19 10.94
C SER A 181 -9.74 13.17 9.82
N SER A 182 -10.34 13.46 8.67
CA SER A 182 -10.05 12.80 7.41
C SER A 182 -8.88 13.49 6.70
N ASN A 183 -8.25 12.78 5.77
CA ASN A 183 -7.35 13.41 4.80
C ASN A 183 -8.15 14.14 3.69
N GLU A 184 -7.45 14.79 2.75
CA GLU A 184 -8.08 15.49 1.61
C GLU A 184 -8.97 14.59 0.74
N GLU A 185 -8.84 13.26 0.84
CA GLU A 185 -9.62 12.27 0.08
C GLU A 185 -10.79 11.66 0.87
N GLY A 186 -11.08 12.16 2.08
CA GLY A 186 -12.19 11.67 2.91
C GLY A 186 -11.88 10.38 3.70
N TRP A 187 -10.61 9.98 3.83
CA TRP A 187 -10.23 8.75 4.53
C TRP A 187 -9.43 9.03 5.81
N HIS A 188 -9.70 8.25 6.84
CA HIS A 188 -8.83 8.12 8.01
C HIS A 188 -8.04 6.81 7.93
N GLN A 189 -6.73 6.85 8.20
CA GLN A 189 -5.84 5.69 8.09
C GLN A 189 -5.24 5.31 9.43
N ILE A 190 -5.34 4.04 9.78
CA ILE A 190 -4.74 3.44 10.96
C ILE A 190 -3.67 2.44 10.50
N GLN A 191 -2.48 2.51 11.09
CA GLN A 191 -1.42 1.54 10.87
C GLN A 191 -1.10 0.86 12.18
N PHE A 192 -1.11 -0.46 12.17
CA PHE A 192 -0.77 -1.28 13.32
C PHE A 192 0.38 -2.22 12.96
N ALA A 193 1.37 -2.30 13.84
CA ALA A 193 2.49 -3.22 13.71
C ALA A 193 2.88 -3.73 15.11
N GLY A 194 2.44 -4.94 15.41
CA GLY A 194 2.71 -5.63 16.66
C GLY A 194 3.70 -6.80 16.51
N GLY A 195 4.21 -7.28 17.64
CA GLY A 195 5.05 -8.48 17.71
C GLY A 195 4.26 -9.78 17.55
N LYS A 196 4.93 -10.93 17.72
CA LYS A 196 4.34 -12.27 17.52
C LYS A 196 3.12 -12.60 18.39
N LYS A 197 2.94 -11.90 19.52
CA LYS A 197 1.83 -12.08 20.47
C LYS A 197 0.81 -10.95 20.38
N ALA A 198 0.91 -10.09 19.37
CA ALA A 198 -0.05 -9.02 19.19
C ALA A 198 -1.44 -9.58 18.82
N PRO A 199 -2.52 -8.88 19.17
CA PRO A 199 -3.86 -9.28 18.78
C PRO A 199 -4.02 -9.29 17.26
N THR A 200 -4.86 -10.23 16.81
CA THR A 200 -5.23 -10.45 15.40
C THR A 200 -6.74 -10.38 15.17
N SER A 201 -7.51 -10.21 16.25
CA SER A 201 -8.96 -10.02 16.23
C SER A 201 -9.30 -8.71 16.91
N PHE A 202 -10.19 -7.94 16.31
CA PHE A 202 -10.62 -6.63 16.76
C PHE A 202 -12.10 -6.44 16.48
N VAL A 203 -12.76 -5.63 17.30
CA VAL A 203 -14.11 -5.13 17.01
C VAL A 203 -14.04 -3.62 16.80
N LEU A 204 -14.53 -3.20 15.64
CA LEU A 204 -14.69 -1.80 15.27
C LEU A 204 -16.15 -1.39 15.42
N LYS A 205 -16.41 -0.29 16.11
CA LYS A 205 -17.74 0.34 16.14
C LYS A 205 -17.66 1.62 15.32
N LEU A 206 -18.41 1.68 14.24
CA LEU A 206 -18.51 2.83 13.35
C LEU A 206 -19.78 3.61 13.69
N TYR A 207 -19.65 4.92 13.88
CA TYR A 207 -20.75 5.82 14.20
C TYR A 207 -21.09 6.65 12.97
N LYS A 208 -22.36 6.64 12.57
CA LYS A 208 -22.88 7.35 11.41
C LYS A 208 -24.08 8.22 11.81
N GLU A 209 -24.19 9.43 11.27
CA GLU A 209 -25.38 10.29 11.43
C GLU A 209 -26.56 9.82 10.55
N GLU A 210 -27.80 10.16 10.93
CA GLU A 210 -28.99 9.89 10.11
C GLU A 210 -28.93 10.67 8.77
N GLU A 211 -29.20 9.98 7.65
CA GLU A 211 -28.94 10.51 6.30
C GLU A 211 -29.80 11.73 5.91
N VAL A 212 -29.14 12.78 5.41
CA VAL A 212 -29.63 13.53 4.23
C VAL A 212 -29.03 12.85 3.00
N SER A 213 -29.87 12.15 2.25
CA SER A 213 -29.47 11.30 1.12
C SER A 213 -28.67 12.05 0.05
N ASP A 214 -27.41 11.66 -0.18
CA ASP A 214 -26.71 11.96 -1.43
C ASP A 214 -26.41 10.66 -2.18
N ASP A 215 -27.17 10.41 -3.25
CA ASP A 215 -27.12 9.16 -4.02
C ASP A 215 -25.75 8.88 -4.67
N LYS A 216 -24.84 9.85 -4.67
CA LYS A 216 -23.49 9.73 -5.26
C LYS A 216 -22.46 9.02 -4.38
N LYS A 217 -22.67 8.90 -3.06
CA LYS A 217 -21.67 8.30 -2.16
C LYS A 217 -21.75 6.77 -2.00
N LYS A 218 -22.81 6.13 -2.53
CA LYS A 218 -23.14 4.71 -2.33
C LYS A 218 -22.23 3.67 -3.03
N GLN A 219 -21.11 4.08 -3.65
CA GLN A 219 -20.30 3.19 -4.50
C GLN A 219 -18.92 2.81 -3.94
N ARG A 220 -18.40 3.49 -2.92
CA ARG A 220 -17.09 3.15 -2.33
C ARG A 220 -17.25 2.36 -1.02
N PRO A 221 -16.30 1.46 -0.70
CA PRO A 221 -16.38 0.66 0.52
C PRO A 221 -16.23 1.53 1.78
N LEU A 222 -16.86 1.12 2.88
CA LEU A 222 -16.72 1.79 4.18
C LEU A 222 -15.33 1.58 4.77
N LEU A 223 -14.78 0.38 4.60
CA LEU A 223 -13.49 -0.02 5.14
C LEU A 223 -12.62 -0.63 4.05
N LYS A 224 -11.32 -0.34 4.09
CA LYS A 224 -10.30 -1.04 3.31
C LYS A 224 -9.20 -1.52 4.24
N LEU A 225 -8.87 -2.80 4.18
CA LEU A 225 -7.88 -3.44 5.03
C LEU A 225 -6.77 -4.04 4.17
N ARG A 226 -5.53 -3.78 4.55
CA ARG A 226 -4.36 -4.54 4.11
C ARG A 226 -3.76 -5.25 5.30
N THR A 227 -3.47 -6.54 5.16
CA THR A 227 -2.63 -7.29 6.09
C THR A 227 -1.33 -7.73 5.41
N ASP A 228 -0.24 -7.68 6.15
CA ASP A 228 1.11 -7.94 5.63
C ASP A 228 1.72 -9.17 6.32
N LEU A 229 2.19 -10.15 5.54
CA LEU A 229 2.95 -11.29 6.04
C LEU A 229 4.39 -11.23 5.53
N ASN A 230 5.34 -11.36 6.46
CA ASN A 230 6.75 -11.48 6.11
C ASN A 230 7.09 -12.93 5.71
N ARG A 231 6.47 -13.41 4.64
CA ARG A 231 6.65 -14.75 4.09
C ARG A 231 6.86 -14.67 2.58
N ARG A 232 7.92 -15.31 2.09
CA ARG A 232 8.18 -15.42 0.66
C ARG A 232 7.43 -16.61 0.10
N THR A 233 6.52 -16.33 -0.83
CA THR A 233 5.88 -17.38 -1.64
C THR A 233 6.85 -17.87 -2.71
N PRO A 234 6.69 -19.11 -3.23
CA PRO A 234 7.54 -19.62 -4.31
C PRO A 234 7.59 -18.70 -5.55
N GLN A 235 6.49 -18.00 -5.83
CA GLN A 235 6.31 -17.08 -6.95
C GLN A 235 7.18 -15.84 -6.77
N VAL A 236 7.11 -15.23 -5.58
CA VAL A 236 7.95 -14.08 -5.23
C VAL A 236 9.42 -14.50 -5.24
N GLN A 237 9.76 -15.65 -4.67
CA GLN A 237 11.12 -16.15 -4.67
C GLN A 237 11.69 -16.30 -6.09
N ARG A 238 10.92 -16.87 -7.04
CA ARG A 238 11.33 -16.96 -8.46
C ARG A 238 11.58 -15.59 -9.09
N VAL A 239 10.73 -14.59 -8.79
CA VAL A 239 10.92 -13.22 -9.29
C VAL A 239 12.17 -12.60 -8.69
N LEU A 240 12.39 -12.75 -7.38
CA LEU A 240 13.55 -12.22 -6.67
C LEU A 240 14.87 -12.80 -7.19
N GLU A 241 14.91 -14.10 -7.49
CA GLU A 241 16.09 -14.78 -8.03
C GLU A 241 16.45 -14.33 -9.45
N ARG A 242 15.48 -13.75 -10.18
CA ARG A 242 15.65 -13.24 -11.55
C ARG A 242 15.62 -11.73 -11.62
N LEU A 243 15.61 -11.05 -10.48
CA LEU A 243 15.74 -9.59 -10.47
C LEU A 243 17.07 -9.21 -11.11
N PRO A 244 17.09 -8.17 -11.96
CA PRO A 244 18.34 -7.65 -12.48
C PRO A 244 19.29 -7.26 -11.34
N PRO A 245 20.62 -7.41 -11.50
CA PRO A 245 21.59 -7.13 -10.45
C PRO A 245 21.57 -5.67 -9.98
N PHE A 246 21.19 -4.75 -10.87
CA PHE A 246 21.00 -3.33 -10.55
C PHE A 246 19.65 -3.03 -9.86
N CYS A 247 18.87 -4.04 -9.48
CA CYS A 247 17.64 -3.88 -8.71
C CYS A 247 17.83 -4.40 -7.28
N THR A 248 17.28 -3.67 -6.32
CA THR A 248 17.27 -4.11 -4.91
C THR A 248 15.86 -4.03 -4.33
N MET A 249 15.52 -4.99 -3.49
CA MET A 249 14.27 -4.95 -2.75
C MET A 249 14.29 -3.78 -1.78
N PHE A 250 13.27 -2.94 -1.89
CA PHE A 250 13.08 -1.78 -1.05
C PHE A 250 11.73 -1.90 -0.35
N GLY A 251 11.64 -1.42 0.89
CA GLY A 251 10.40 -1.35 1.64
C GLY A 251 10.43 -0.16 2.59
N LYS A 252 9.48 0.76 2.45
CA LYS A 252 9.23 1.76 3.49
C LYS A 252 8.37 1.15 4.59
N SER A 253 8.29 1.80 5.74
CA SER A 253 7.38 1.39 6.83
C SER A 253 5.91 1.27 6.39
N THR A 254 5.52 1.97 5.33
CA THR A 254 4.17 1.93 4.76
C THR A 254 4.01 0.93 3.62
N SER A 255 5.11 0.39 3.08
CA SER A 255 5.10 -0.62 2.02
C SER A 255 4.69 -1.99 2.57
N PRO A 256 3.93 -2.78 1.79
CA PRO A 256 3.63 -4.16 2.15
C PRO A 256 4.90 -5.00 2.28
N PHE A 257 4.77 -6.12 2.98
CA PHE A 257 5.81 -7.17 2.94
C PHE A 257 5.75 -7.93 1.60
N THR A 258 6.42 -9.08 1.53
CA THR A 258 6.49 -9.91 0.32
C THR A 258 5.19 -10.67 0.02
N LEU A 259 4.27 -10.75 0.99
CA LEU A 259 2.91 -11.24 0.84
C LEU A 259 1.95 -10.25 1.53
N ALA A 260 0.92 -9.82 0.82
CA ALA A 260 -0.11 -8.94 1.32
C ALA A 260 -1.50 -9.41 0.91
N PHE A 261 -2.45 -9.25 1.80
CA PHE A 261 -3.86 -9.48 1.52
C PHE A 261 -4.62 -8.15 1.56
N LEU A 262 -5.55 -7.98 0.64
CA LEU A 262 -6.42 -6.82 0.56
C LEU A 262 -7.85 -7.29 0.77
N ALA A 263 -8.58 -6.63 1.67
CA ALA A 263 -10.00 -6.86 1.90
C ALA A 263 -10.73 -5.52 2.00
N SER A 264 -12.03 -5.54 1.73
CA SER A 264 -12.87 -4.36 1.91
C SER A 264 -14.22 -4.72 2.50
N LEU A 265 -14.80 -3.80 3.27
CA LEU A 265 -16.19 -3.89 3.67
C LEU A 265 -17.01 -2.97 2.77
N PRO A 266 -17.83 -3.51 1.85
CA PRO A 266 -18.65 -2.68 0.98
C PRO A 266 -19.72 -1.93 1.77
N TYR A 267 -20.19 -0.82 1.18
CA TYR A 267 -21.41 -0.17 1.63
C TYR A 267 -22.59 -1.14 1.44
N THR A 268 -23.11 -1.73 2.50
CA THR A 268 -24.27 -2.63 2.45
C THR A 268 -25.48 -1.91 3.06
N LYS A 269 -26.62 -2.01 2.37
CA LYS A 269 -27.93 -1.56 2.87
C LYS A 269 -28.49 -2.55 3.87
#